data_AF-A0A5K1DY03-F1
#
_entry.id   AF-A0A5K1DY03-F1
#
_cell.length_a   1.000
_cell.length_b   1.000
_cell.length_c   1.000
_cell.angle_alpha   90.00
_cell.angle_beta   90.00
_cell.angle_gamma   90.00
#
_symmetry.space_group_name_H-M   'P 1'
#
loop_
_entity.id
_entity.type
_entity.pdbx_description
1 polymer ?
#
loop_
_entity_poly.entity_id
_entity_poly.type
_entity_poly.pdbx_seq_one_letter_code
_entity_poly.pdbx_strand_id
1 'polypeptide(L)' 'LNRTGKSCRLRWVNYLRPDLKRGRMTPQEESLVLELHARWGNRSPYSLSLSTQSHTY' A
#
# COMPACT_ATOMS: atom_id res chain seq x y z
N LEU A 1 5.52 6.45 25.79
CA LEU A 1 5.30 6.36 24.33
C LEU A 1 3.98 5.62 24.08
N ASN A 2 2.86 6.35 23.87
CA ASN A 2 1.52 5.76 23.72
C ASN A 2 1.36 5.06 22.35
N ARG A 3 1.86 3.83 22.25
CA ARG A 3 1.61 2.95 21.10
C ARG A 3 0.26 2.27 21.33
N THR A 4 -0.81 2.80 20.75
CA THR A 4 -2.07 2.05 20.70
C THR A 4 -1.86 0.79 19.86
N GLY A 5 -2.57 -0.30 20.18
CA GLY A 5 -2.46 -1.57 19.44
C GLY A 5 -2.67 -1.40 17.93
N LYS A 6 -3.48 -0.41 17.52
CA LYS A 6 -3.67 -0.01 16.12
C LYS A 6 -2.37 0.50 15.48
N SER A 7 -1.62 1.37 16.16
CA SER A 7 -0.34 1.89 15.66
C SER A 7 0.73 0.80 15.54
N CYS A 8 0.83 -0.09 16.53
CA CYS A 8 1.74 -1.24 16.46
C CYS A 8 1.38 -2.20 15.33
N ARG A 9 0.09 -2.53 15.16
CA ARG A 9 -0.38 -3.38 14.06
C ARG A 9 -0.10 -2.73 12.70
N LEU A 10 -0.37 -1.44 12.55
CA LEU A 10 -0.10 -0.70 11.31
C LEU A 10 1.41 -0.69 10.99
N ARG A 11 2.26 -0.51 12.01
CA ARG A 11 3.72 -0.55 11.84
C ARG A 11 4.20 -1.94 11.44
N TRP A 12 3.63 -2.99 12.04
CA TRP A 12 3.98 -4.37 11.68
C TRP A 12 3.66 -4.67 10.22
N VAL A 13 2.41 -4.44 9.81
CA VAL A 13 1.96 -4.78 8.45
C VAL A 13 2.63 -3.95 7.35
N ASN A 14 3.00 -2.70 7.63
CA ASN A 14 3.61 -1.81 6.63
C ASN A 14 5.15 -1.78 6.66
N TYR A 15 5.80 -2.14 7.78
CA TYR A 15 7.23 -1.88 7.95
C TYR A 15 8.04 -2.95 8.68
N LEU A 16 7.43 -3.94 9.34
CA LEU A 16 8.21 -4.95 10.09
C LEU A 16 7.96 -6.38 9.63
N ARG A 17 6.86 -6.66 8.94
CA ARG A 17 6.56 -7.99 8.42
C ARG A 17 7.68 -8.43 7.45
N PRO A 18 8.30 -9.61 7.67
CA PRO A 18 9.43 -10.07 6.87
C PRO A 18 9.05 -10.44 5.44
N ASP A 19 7.83 -10.94 5.23
CA ASP A 19 7.32 -11.28 3.89
C ASP A 19 6.86 -10.05 3.09
N LEU A 20 6.95 -8.85 3.67
CA LEU A 20 6.60 -7.62 2.98
C LEU A 20 7.72 -7.30 1.98
N LYS A 21 7.43 -7.50 0.69
CA LYS A 21 8.34 -7.09 -0.38
C LYS A 21 8.53 -5.57 -0.34
N ARG A 22 9.77 -5.15 -0.08
CA ARG A 22 10.20 -3.75 -0.13
C ARG A 22 11.08 -3.59 -1.35
N GLY A 23 10.47 -3.13 -2.44
CA GLY A 23 11.12 -2.96 -3.72
C GLY A 23 10.26 -2.10 -4.62
N ARG A 24 10.81 -1.70 -5.77
CA ARG A 24 10.01 -1.04 -6.80
C ARG A 24 8.93 -2.01 -7.26
N MET A 25 7.72 -1.49 -7.41
CA MET A 25 6.63 -2.25 -7.99
C MET A 25 6.99 -2.55 -9.45
N THR A 26 6.79 -3.79 -9.88
CA THR A 26 7.00 -4.13 -11.28
C THR A 26 5.86 -3.55 -12.13
N PRO A 27 6.08 -3.24 -13.42
CA PRO A 27 5.03 -2.73 -14.30
C PRO A 27 3.79 -3.65 -14.37
N GLN A 28 4.01 -4.96 -14.19
CA GLN A 28 2.95 -5.96 -14.12
C GLN A 28 2.12 -5.84 -12.84
N GLU A 29 2.78 -5.64 -11.69
CA GLU A 29 2.10 -5.38 -10.41
C GLU A 29 1.33 -4.06 -10.46
N GLU A 30 1.86 -3.01 -11.08
CA GLU A 30 1.16 -1.74 -11.31
C GLU A 30 -0.11 -1.92 -12.15
N SER A 31 -0.01 -2.66 -13.26
CA SER A 31 -1.15 -2.95 -14.13
C SER A 31 -2.24 -3.73 -13.39
N LEU A 32 -1.85 -4.72 -12.58
CA LEU A 32 -2.78 -5.49 -11.77
C LEU A 32 -3.45 -4.62 -10.69
N VAL A 33 -2.69 -3.74 -10.03
CA VAL A 33 -3.23 -2.78 -9.06
C VAL A 33 -4.27 -1.86 -9.71
N LEU A 34 -4.00 -1.37 -10.92
CA LEU A 34 -4.94 -0.55 -11.68
C LEU A 34 -6.21 -1.32 -12.09
N GLU A 35 -6.08 -2.56 -12.57
CA GLU A 35 -7.23 -3.41 -12.91
C GLU A 35 -8.11 -3.69 -11.68
N LEU A 36 -7.48 -4.05 -10.55
CA LEU A 36 -8.18 -4.31 -9.29
C LEU A 36 -8.84 -3.05 -8.75
N HIS A 37 -8.19 -1.89 -8.90
CA HIS A 37 -8.75 -0.60 -8.52
C HIS A 37 -9.96 -0.23 -9.39
N ALA A 38 -9.90 -0.44 -10.71
CA ALA A 38 -11.03 -0.22 -11.60
C ALA A 38 -12.21 -1.15 -11.28
N ARG A 39 -11.93 -2.40 -10.88
CA ARG A 39 -12.95 -3.40 -10.55
C ARG A 39 -13.59 -3.18 -9.17
N TRP A 40 -12.85 -2.72 -8.16
CA TRP A 40 -13.31 -2.65 -6.76
C TRP A 40 -13.32 -1.23 -6.16
N GLY A 41 -12.82 -0.22 -6.86
CA GLY A 41 -12.82 1.19 -6.45
C GLY A 41 -11.97 1.50 -5.22
N ASN A 42 -12.25 2.65 -4.59
CA ASN A 42 -11.51 3.23 -3.46
C ASN A 42 -11.66 2.49 -2.11
N ARG A 43 -12.06 1.22 -2.10
CA ARG A 43 -12.19 0.43 -0.87
C ARG A 43 -10.85 0.01 -0.28
N SER A 44 -9.75 0.13 -1.03
CA SER A 44 -8.43 -0.23 -0.52
C SER A 44 -7.82 0.92 0.29
N PRO A 45 -7.43 0.69 1.57
CA PRO A 45 -6.79 1.70 2.42
C PRO A 45 -5.43 2.16 1.89
N TYR A 46 -4.85 1.45 0.90
CA TYR A 46 -3.60 1.82 0.25
C TYR A 46 -3.78 2.82 -0.91
N SER A 47 -5.02 3.09 -1.36
CA SER A 47 -5.30 4.01 -2.48
C SER A 47 -4.73 5.42 -2.25
N LEU A 48 -4.75 5.92 -1.01
CA LEU A 48 -4.17 7.22 -0.64
C LEU A 48 -2.63 7.31 -0.86
N SER A 49 -1.93 6.17 -0.86
CA SER A 49 -0.47 6.12 -1.10
C SER A 49 -0.08 5.98 -2.58
N LEU A 50 -1.04 5.61 -3.44
CA LEU A 50 -0.84 5.53 -4.89
C LEU A 50 -1.13 6.88 -5.56
N SER A 51 -2.17 7.58 -5.12
CA SER A 51 -2.49 8.94 -5.60
C SER A 51 -1.39 9.96 -5.31
N THR A 52 -0.55 9.71 -4.31
CA THR A 52 0.62 10.56 -4.00
C THR A 52 1.86 10.23 -4.83
N GLN A 53 1.90 9.10 -5.53
CA GLN A 53 2.99 8.74 -6.46
C GLN A 53 2.68 9.17 -7.90
N SER A 54 1.40 9.24 -8.28
CA SER A 54 0.97 9.69 -9.61
C SER A 54 1.17 11.19 -9.87
N HIS A 55 1.55 11.98 -8.87
CA HIS A 55 1.88 13.41 -9.03
C HIS A 55 3.39 13.68 -9.17
N THR A 56 4.20 12.61 -9.28
CA THR A 56 5.66 12.68 -9.47
C THR A 56 6.13 11.86 -10.67
N TYR A 57 5.29 11.80 -11.71
CA TYR A 57 5.70 11.53 -13.09
C TYR A 57 5.11 12.58 -14.01
#